data_AF-A0A945UYX8-F1
#
_entry.id   AF-A0A945UYX8-F1
#
_cell.length_a   1.000
_cell.length_b   1.000
_cell.length_c   1.000
_cell.angle_alpha   90.00
_cell.angle_beta   90.00
_cell.angle_gamma   90.00
#
_symmetry.space_group_name_H-M   'P 1'
#
loop_
_entity.id
_entity.type
_entity.pdbx_description
1 polymer ?
#
loop_
_entity_poly.entity_id
_entity_poly.type
_entity_poly.pdbx_seq_one_letter_code
_entity_poly.pdbx_strand_id
1 'polypeptide(L)'
;MFHDLRLALRGLIRTPGFTFITISTLALCIGANSAIFSAVNAVLLKPLPYPNSERLVAVNNSYPKNDLLRAGVSIPDYMDRMERAPSIEDGALYTYDSYNLAGDGRPSRVLG
;
A
#
# COMPACT_ATOMS: atom_id res chain seq x y z
N MET A 1 38.58 -25.13 -9.65
CA MET A 1 37.54 -24.07 -9.67
C MET A 1 36.81 -23.98 -11.02
N PHE A 2 37.45 -23.58 -12.13
CA PHE A 2 36.76 -23.57 -13.46
C PHE A 2 36.35 -24.96 -13.95
N HIS A 3 37.12 -25.99 -13.59
CA HIS A 3 36.80 -27.38 -13.95
C HIS A 3 35.55 -27.88 -13.23
N ASP A 4 35.39 -27.51 -11.95
CA ASP A 4 34.25 -27.88 -11.10
C ASP A 4 32.96 -27.24 -11.62
N LEU A 5 33.01 -25.96 -12.02
CA LEU A 5 31.87 -25.27 -12.62
C LEU A 5 31.43 -25.94 -13.93
N ARG A 6 32.40 -26.36 -14.77
CA ARG A 6 32.12 -27.05 -16.04
C ARG A 6 31.54 -28.44 -15.82
N LEU A 7 32.04 -29.16 -14.81
CA LEU A 7 31.50 -30.46 -14.39
C LEU A 7 30.07 -30.34 -13.87
N ALA A 8 29.78 -29.34 -13.02
CA ALA A 8 28.44 -29.07 -12.51
C ALA A 8 27.45 -28.71 -13.63
N LEU A 9 27.86 -27.84 -14.57
CA LEU A 9 27.04 -27.46 -15.72
C LEU A 9 26.74 -28.69 -16.61
N ARG A 10 27.75 -29.53 -16.86
CA ARG A 10 27.58 -30.76 -17.65
C ARG A 10 26.67 -31.77 -16.93
N GLY A 11 26.70 -31.80 -15.60
CA GLY A 11 25.77 -32.56 -14.76
C GLY A 11 24.34 -32.07 -14.96
N LEU A 12 24.11 -30.75 -14.87
CA LEU A 12 22.80 -30.12 -15.05
C LEU A 12 22.18 -30.40 -16.42
N ILE A 13 22.99 -30.38 -17.48
CA ILE A 13 22.56 -30.64 -18.86
C ILE A 13 22.24 -32.14 -19.08
N ARG A 14 22.84 -33.03 -18.29
CA ARG A 14 22.60 -34.48 -18.37
C ARG A 14 21.28 -34.93 -17.73
N THR A 15 20.73 -34.15 -16.80
CA THR A 15 19.48 -34.44 -16.09
C THR A 15 18.44 -33.32 -16.29
N PRO A 16 18.03 -33.04 -17.54
CA PRO A 16 17.27 -31.85 -17.89
C PRO A 16 15.92 -31.73 -17.18
N GLY A 17 15.23 -32.84 -16.92
CA GLY A 17 13.94 -32.83 -16.22
C GLY A 17 14.03 -32.35 -14.76
N PHE A 18 14.99 -32.89 -14.01
CA PHE A 18 15.23 -32.46 -12.62
C PHE A 18 15.70 -31.01 -12.57
N THR A 19 16.68 -30.66 -13.40
CA THR A 19 17.20 -29.29 -13.55
C THR A 19 16.08 -28.29 -13.82
N PHE A 20 15.17 -28.60 -14.74
CA PHE A 20 14.07 -27.70 -15.10
C PHE A 20 13.11 -27.46 -13.94
N ILE A 21 12.72 -28.52 -13.21
CA ILE A 21 11.84 -28.41 -12.04
C ILE A 21 12.53 -27.57 -10.97
N THR A 22 13.80 -27.84 -10.66
CA THR A 22 14.55 -27.09 -9.65
C THR A 22 14.65 -25.61 -10.02
N ILE A 23 15.02 -25.28 -11.26
CA ILE A 23 15.10 -23.89 -11.74
C ILE A 23 13.73 -23.20 -11.67
N SER A 24 12.66 -23.88 -12.10
CA SER A 24 11.31 -23.32 -12.07
C SER A 24 10.83 -23.02 -10.66
N THR A 25 11.07 -23.93 -9.72
CA THR A 25 10.75 -23.72 -8.30
C THR A 25 11.55 -22.55 -7.73
N LEU A 26 12.86 -22.48 -8.02
CA LEU A 26 13.71 -21.39 -7.55
C LEU A 26 13.23 -20.04 -8.10
N ALA A 27 12.95 -19.98 -9.41
CA ALA A 27 12.44 -18.79 -10.08
C ALA A 27 11.09 -18.36 -9.50
N LEU A 28 10.18 -19.30 -9.23
CA LEU A 28 8.88 -19.02 -8.63
C LEU A 28 9.03 -18.43 -7.22
N CYS A 29 9.87 -19.04 -6.36
CA CYS A 29 10.09 -18.54 -5.02
C CYS A 29 10.72 -17.13 -5.00
N ILE A 30 11.72 -16.89 -5.86
CA ILE A 30 12.37 -15.58 -5.99
C ILE A 30 11.37 -14.55 -6.52
N GLY A 31 10.60 -14.91 -7.55
CA GLY A 31 9.60 -14.05 -8.17
C GLY A 31 8.47 -13.69 -7.21
N ALA A 32 7.95 -14.66 -6.45
CA ALA A 32 6.90 -14.44 -5.46
C ALA A 32 7.37 -13.47 -4.36
N ASN A 33 8.55 -13.70 -3.79
CA ASN A 33 9.12 -12.81 -2.77
C ASN A 33 9.33 -11.39 -3.32
N SER A 34 9.85 -11.27 -4.54
CA SER A 34 10.07 -9.97 -5.19
C SER A 34 8.76 -9.26 -5.50
N ALA A 35 7.73 -9.99 -5.94
CA ALA A 35 6.41 -9.44 -6.23
C ALA A 35 5.71 -8.93 -4.97
N ILE A 36 5.78 -9.68 -3.86
CA ILE A 36 5.25 -9.24 -2.57
C ILE A 36 5.96 -7.96 -2.12
N PHE A 37 7.29 -7.94 -2.14
CA PHE A 37 8.04 -6.75 -1.74
C PHE A 37 7.76 -5.56 -2.65
N SER A 38 7.64 -5.78 -3.96
CA SER A 38 7.29 -4.74 -4.93
C SER A 38 5.89 -4.17 -4.69
N ALA A 39 4.89 -5.03 -4.43
CA ALA A 39 3.53 -4.60 -4.12
C ALA A 39 3.46 -3.83 -2.79
N VAL A 40 4.12 -4.35 -1.74
CA VAL A 40 4.26 -3.66 -0.45
C VAL A 40 4.95 -2.32 -0.66
N ASN A 41 6.04 -2.28 -1.42
CA ASN A 41 6.76 -1.04 -1.67
C ASN A 41 5.90 -0.04 -2.47
N ALA A 42 5.13 -0.50 -3.46
CA ALA A 42 4.27 0.36 -4.26
C ALA A 42 3.06 0.90 -3.49
N VAL A 43 2.50 0.12 -2.55
CA VAL A 43 1.28 0.47 -1.81
C VAL A 43 1.58 1.14 -0.46
N LEU A 44 2.56 0.64 0.28
CA LEU A 44 2.86 1.08 1.65
C LEU A 44 4.05 2.03 1.75
N LEU A 45 5.08 1.86 0.92
CA LEU A 45 6.37 2.59 1.08
C LEU A 45 6.58 3.69 0.05
N LYS A 46 5.92 3.64 -1.10
CA LYS A 46 5.92 4.74 -2.04
C LYS A 46 5.20 5.88 -1.32
N PRO A 47 5.90 6.98 -1.00
CA PRO A 47 5.27 8.09 -0.31
C PRO A 47 4.06 8.49 -1.13
N LEU A 48 2.92 8.65 -0.46
CA LEU A 48 1.74 9.19 -1.11
C LEU A 48 2.16 10.45 -1.88
N PRO A 49 1.58 10.73 -3.06
CA PRO A 49 1.98 11.85 -3.93
C PRO A 49 1.60 13.22 -3.32
N TYR A 50 1.84 13.41 -2.03
CA TYR A 50 1.68 14.62 -1.27
C TYR A 50 3.06 15.16 -0.89
N PRO A 51 3.34 16.44 -1.13
CA PRO A 51 4.55 17.07 -0.64
C PRO A 51 4.60 17.02 0.89
N ASN A 52 5.76 16.67 1.46
CA ASN A 52 5.96 16.49 2.91
C ASN A 52 5.10 15.37 3.53
N SER A 53 5.04 14.20 2.90
CA SER A 53 4.23 13.06 3.34
C SER A 53 4.47 12.65 4.81
N GLU A 54 5.66 12.90 5.36
CA GLU A 54 6.00 12.67 6.77
C GLU A 54 5.23 13.55 7.77
N ARG A 55 4.59 14.64 7.31
CA ARG A 55 3.77 15.53 8.14
C ARG A 55 2.29 15.15 8.15
N LEU A 56 1.89 14.14 7.39
CA LEU A 56 0.50 13.69 7.33
C LEU A 56 0.13 12.90 8.58
N VAL A 57 -0.97 13.27 9.22
CA VAL A 57 -1.50 12.61 10.41
C VAL A 57 -3.00 12.34 10.26
N ALA A 58 -3.45 11.16 10.68
CA ALA A 58 -4.87 10.82 10.72
C ALA A 58 -5.47 11.20 12.07
N VAL A 59 -6.40 12.16 12.07
CA VAL A 59 -7.07 12.64 13.29
C VAL A 59 -8.46 12.01 13.40
N ASN A 60 -8.73 11.34 14.51
CA ASN A 60 -10.02 10.69 14.79
C ASN A 60 -10.56 11.16 16.14
N ASN A 61 -11.88 11.07 16.33
CA ASN A 61 -12.49 11.29 17.65
C ASN A 61 -12.26 10.05 18.53
N SER A 62 -12.15 10.25 19.84
CA SER A 62 -12.06 9.16 20.81
C SER A 62 -13.13 9.33 21.88
N TYR A 63 -13.99 8.33 22.04
CA TYR A 63 -15.02 8.25 23.06
C TYR A 63 -14.73 7.08 24.00
N PRO A 64 -13.76 7.21 24.91
CA PRO A 64 -13.33 6.13 25.80
C PRO A 64 -14.46 5.62 26.71
N LYS A 65 -15.46 6.45 27.01
CA LYS A 65 -16.65 6.05 27.80
C LYS A 65 -17.54 5.03 27.10
N ASN A 66 -17.48 4.96 25.77
CA ASN A 66 -18.27 4.04 24.94
C ASN A 66 -17.39 2.95 24.31
N ASP A 67 -16.15 2.77 24.78
CA ASP A 67 -15.14 1.87 24.21
C ASP A 67 -14.82 2.13 22.73
N LEU A 68 -15.04 3.38 22.28
CA LEU A 68 -14.84 3.81 20.89
C LEU A 68 -13.55 4.64 20.79
N LEU A 69 -12.41 3.96 20.64
CA LEU A 69 -11.10 4.62 20.59
C LEU A 69 -10.82 5.35 19.27
N ARG A 70 -11.47 4.94 18.18
CA ARG A 70 -11.39 5.56 16.85
C ARG A 70 -12.80 5.74 16.29
N ALA A 71 -13.37 6.91 16.51
CA ALA A 71 -14.65 7.30 15.97
C ALA A 71 -14.51 8.33 14.86
N GLY A 72 -15.49 8.34 13.95
CA GLY A 72 -15.56 9.31 12.86
C GLY A 72 -15.60 10.74 13.38
N VAL A 73 -15.07 11.66 12.57
CA VAL A 73 -15.06 13.10 12.84
C VAL A 73 -16.31 13.70 12.20
N SER A 74 -17.09 14.46 12.96
CA SER A 74 -18.22 15.19 12.41
C SER A 74 -17.75 16.47 11.70
N ILE A 75 -18.53 16.98 10.75
CA ILE A 75 -18.18 18.24 10.05
C ILE A 75 -17.94 19.40 11.05
N PRO A 76 -18.78 19.60 12.09
CA PRO A 76 -18.50 20.61 13.11
C PRO A 76 -17.19 20.41 13.85
N ASP A 77 -16.83 19.17 14.22
CA ASP A 77 -15.55 18.88 14.88
C ASP A 77 -14.35 19.18 13.98
N TYR A 78 -14.49 18.93 12.68
CA TYR A 78 -13.49 19.28 11.68
C TYR A 78 -13.31 20.80 11.58
N MET A 79 -14.42 21.55 11.50
CA MET A 79 -14.37 23.01 11.44
C MET A 79 -13.75 23.61 12.71
N ASP A 80 -14.15 23.12 13.89
CA ASP A 80 -13.59 23.56 15.17
C ASP A 80 -12.07 23.32 15.24
N ARG A 81 -11.57 22.21 14.70
CA ARG A 81 -10.14 21.93 14.60
C ARG A 81 -9.43 22.87 13.63
N MET A 82 -10.00 23.12 12.46
CA MET A 82 -9.39 24.02 11.48
C MET A 82 -9.31 25.47 12.00
N GLU A 83 -10.25 25.87 12.86
CA GLU A 83 -10.25 27.19 13.50
C GLU A 83 -9.34 27.27 14.74
N ARG A 84 -9.22 26.18 15.51
CA ARG A 84 -8.64 26.23 16.87
C ARG A 84 -7.36 25.41 17.06
N ALA A 85 -6.94 24.62 16.08
CA ALA A 85 -5.72 23.81 16.16
C ALA A 85 -4.59 24.45 15.32
N PRO A 86 -3.76 25.34 15.89
CA PRO A 86 -2.68 26.02 15.16
C PRO A 86 -1.55 25.07 14.71
N SER A 87 -1.54 23.82 15.18
CA SER A 87 -0.60 22.77 14.76
C SER A 87 -0.99 22.09 13.46
N ILE A 88 -2.23 22.29 12.97
CA ILE A 88 -2.74 21.72 11.72
C ILE A 88 -2.69 22.84 10.67
N GLU A 89 -1.83 22.67 9.66
CA GLU A 89 -1.67 23.64 8.57
C GLU A 89 -2.83 23.57 7.56
N ASP A 90 -3.26 22.35 7.23
CA ASP A 90 -4.39 22.08 6.35
C ASP A 90 -5.04 20.75 6.70
N GLY A 91 -6.29 20.57 6.29
CA GLY A 91 -7.11 19.39 6.61
C GLY A 91 -7.95 18.92 5.42
N ALA A 92 -8.19 17.61 5.38
CA ALA A 92 -9.13 17.01 4.46
C ALA A 92 -10.01 16.00 5.20
N LEU A 93 -11.29 15.95 4.84
CA LEU A 93 -12.20 14.90 5.25
C LEU A 93 -12.26 13.84 4.15
N TYR A 94 -12.19 12.58 4.55
CA TYR A 94 -12.40 11.46 3.65
C TYR A 94 -13.33 10.42 4.31
N THR A 95 -14.07 9.66 3.49
CA THR A 95 -14.92 8.56 3.92
C THR A 95 -14.81 7.38 2.97
N TYR A 96 -14.86 6.14 3.48
CA TYR A 96 -14.79 4.96 2.60
C TYR A 96 -16.05 4.73 1.76
N ASP A 97 -17.06 5.58 1.92
CA ASP A 97 -18.26 5.54 1.08
C ASP A 97 -17.98 6.08 -0.31
N SER A 98 -18.64 5.47 -1.28
CA SER A 98 -18.60 5.95 -2.66
C SER A 98 -19.81 6.83 -2.93
N TYR A 99 -19.57 8.02 -3.47
CA TYR A 99 -20.63 8.89 -3.96
C TYR A 99 -20.71 8.80 -5.48
N ASN A 100 -21.93 8.80 -6.01
CA ASN A 100 -22.13 9.00 -7.44
C ASN A 100 -22.28 10.50 -7.68
N LEU A 101 -21.23 11.11 -8.24
CA LEU A 101 -21.29 12.50 -8.67
C LEU A 101 -21.84 12.54 -10.09
N ALA A 102 -23.04 13.09 -10.22
CA ALA A 102 -23.69 13.35 -11.50
C ALA A 102 -23.82 14.87 -11.68
N GLY A 103 -23.04 15.44 -12.60
CA GLY A 103 -23.29 16.77 -13.18
C GLY A 103 -24.04 16.65 -14.52
N ASP A 104 -23.89 17.61 -15.42
CA ASP A 104 -24.45 17.60 -16.79
C ASP A 104 -23.88 16.48 -17.72
N GLY A 105 -23.13 15.51 -17.17
CA GLY A 105 -22.47 14.44 -17.91
C GLY A 105 -22.74 13.03 -17.35
N ARG A 106 -21.95 12.03 -17.77
CA ARG A 106 -22.09 10.65 -17.26
C ARG A 106 -21.74 10.61 -15.76
N PRO A 107 -22.56 9.97 -14.92
CA PRO A 107 -22.28 9.85 -13.50
C PRO A 107 -20.95 9.12 -13.28
N SER A 108 -20.05 9.75 -12.54
CA SER A 108 -18.79 9.14 -12.12
C SER A 108 -18.89 8.74 -10.65
N ARG A 109 -18.54 7.49 -10.36
CA ARG A 109 -18.40 7.01 -8.99
C ARG A 109 -17.08 7.51 -8.45
N VAL A 110 -17.14 8.31 -7.39
CA VAL A 110 -15.96 8.84 -6.71
C VAL A 110 -15.94 8.24 -5.30
N LEU A 111 -14.76 7.76 -4.91
CA LEU A 111 -14.52 7.33 -3.53
C LEU A 111 -14.33 8.59 -2.70
N GLY A 112 -15.07 8.68 -1.60
CA GLY A 112 -14.95 9.77 -0.64
C GLY A 112 -13.69 9.70 0.19
#